data_AF-A0A2I1I4E9-F1
#
_entry.id   AF-A0A2I1I4E9-F1
#
_cell.length_a   1.000
_cell.length_b   1.000
_cell.length_c   1.000
_cell.angle_alpha   90.00
_cell.angle_beta   90.00
_cell.angle_gamma   90.00
#
_symmetry.space_group_name_H-M   'P 1'
#
loop_
_entity.id
_entity.type
_entity.pdbx_description
1 polymer ?
#
loop_
_entity_poly.entity_id
_entity_poly.type
_entity_poly.pdbx_seq_one_letter_code
_entity_poly.pdbx_strand_id
1 'polypeptide(L)'
;MAVFTVDSSQISASATRVSVLSNEIRSQVQTMLADLQALEGSWTGVAQASFQACVASWQATQAQVEASLDTIGSHMQIAAQSYEDAEAASAGLFAGA
;
A
#
# COMPACT_ATOMS: atom_id res chain seq x y z
N MET A 1 -30.65 -11.34 15.53
CA MET A 1 -29.39 -11.05 16.24
C MET A 1 -28.29 -11.83 15.52
N ALA A 2 -27.67 -11.23 14.50
CA ALA A 2 -26.65 -11.87 13.65
C ALA A 2 -26.09 -10.87 12.61
N VAL A 3 -25.14 -9.98 12.97
CA VAL A 3 -24.42 -9.13 11.98
C VAL A 3 -23.07 -8.60 12.55
N PHE A 4 -22.18 -9.44 13.07
CA PHE A 4 -20.81 -8.98 13.42
C PHE A 4 -19.72 -9.85 12.78
N THR A 5 -19.95 -11.16 12.66
CA THR A 5 -18.98 -12.12 12.10
C THR A 5 -18.80 -12.02 10.58
N VAL A 6 -19.81 -11.53 9.85
CA VAL A 6 -19.72 -11.36 8.38
C VAL A 6 -18.81 -10.17 8.03
N ASP A 7 -18.86 -9.10 8.82
CA ASP A 7 -18.09 -7.87 8.57
C ASP A 7 -16.59 -8.07 8.83
N SER A 8 -16.20 -8.81 9.87
CA SER A 8 -14.78 -9.05 10.19
C SER A 8 -14.05 -9.85 9.10
N SER A 9 -14.68 -10.90 8.56
CA SER A 9 -14.12 -11.67 7.44
C SER A 9 -13.99 -10.86 6.14
N GLN A 10 -14.90 -9.91 5.91
CA GLN A 10 -14.86 -9.03 4.75
C GLN A 10 -13.74 -7.99 4.87
N ILE A 11 -13.50 -7.50 6.09
CA ILE A 11 -12.45 -6.53 6.40
C ILE A 11 -11.07 -7.17 6.27
N SER A 12 -10.86 -8.37 6.81
CA SER A 12 -9.59 -9.09 6.66
C SER A 12 -9.29 -9.40 5.20
N ALA A 13 -10.27 -9.88 4.44
CA ALA A 13 -10.12 -10.10 2.99
C ALA A 13 -9.80 -8.79 2.23
N SER A 14 -10.40 -7.68 2.64
CA SER A 14 -10.11 -6.37 2.05
C SER A 14 -8.70 -5.89 2.40
N ALA A 15 -8.23 -6.10 3.62
CA ALA A 15 -6.86 -5.80 4.04
C ALA A 15 -5.82 -6.59 3.24
N THR A 16 -6.06 -7.89 3.03
CA THR A 16 -5.20 -8.71 2.17
C THR A 16 -5.18 -8.19 0.74
N ARG A 17 -6.35 -7.87 0.16
CA ARG A 17 -6.43 -7.32 -1.21
C ARG A 17 -5.65 -6.01 -1.35
N VAL A 18 -5.81 -5.09 -0.40
CA VAL A 18 -5.09 -3.81 -0.44
C VAL A 18 -3.58 -4.02 -0.26
N SER A 19 -3.14 -4.95 0.59
CA SER A 19 -1.72 -5.28 0.72
C SER A 19 -1.12 -5.80 -0.61
N VAL A 20 -1.84 -6.67 -1.32
CA VAL A 20 -1.43 -7.16 -2.64
C VAL A 20 -1.32 -6.01 -3.64
N LEU A 21 -2.37 -5.17 -3.75
CA LEU A 21 -2.38 -4.01 -4.65
C LEU A 21 -1.24 -3.03 -4.33
N SER A 22 -0.96 -2.77 -3.05
CA SER A 22 0.15 -1.93 -2.63
C SER A 22 1.50 -2.46 -3.12
N ASN A 23 1.72 -3.77 -3.03
CA ASN A 23 2.94 -4.39 -3.51
C ASN A 23 3.06 -4.32 -5.05
N GLU A 24 1.95 -4.50 -5.77
CA GLU A 24 1.92 -4.35 -7.23
C GLU A 24 2.25 -2.91 -7.65
N ILE A 25 1.65 -1.90 -6.99
CA ILE A 25 1.94 -0.49 -7.25
C ILE A 25 3.42 -0.20 -7.00
N ARG A 26 3.98 -0.67 -5.88
CA ARG A 26 5.40 -0.49 -5.55
C ARG A 26 6.29 -1.09 -6.64
N SER A 27 5.98 -2.29 -7.12
CA SER A 27 6.72 -2.93 -8.22
C SER A 27 6.65 -2.13 -9.52
N GLN A 28 5.48 -1.59 -9.86
CA GLN A 28 5.28 -0.79 -11.07
C GLN A 28 6.06 0.53 -11.01
N VAL A 29 6.04 1.21 -9.85
CA VAL A 29 6.78 2.45 -9.64
C VAL A 29 8.30 2.23 -9.74
N GLN A 30 8.81 1.16 -9.14
CA GLN A 30 10.22 0.79 -9.23
C GLN A 30 10.64 0.46 -10.67
N THR A 31 9.78 -0.26 -11.40
CA THR A 31 10.01 -0.59 -12.81
C THR A 31 10.12 0.68 -13.66
N MET A 32 9.21 1.64 -13.46
CA MET A 32 9.25 2.91 -14.19
C MET A 32 10.50 3.74 -13.86
N LEU A 33 10.97 3.75 -12.61
CA LEU A 33 12.24 4.41 -12.28
C LEU A 33 13.42 3.74 -13.01
N ALA A 34 13.48 2.41 -13.01
CA ALA A 34 14.54 1.67 -13.70
C ALA A 34 14.57 1.96 -15.21
N ASP A 35 13.39 2.00 -15.86
CA ASP A 35 13.26 2.34 -17.28
C ASP A 35 13.73 3.77 -17.57
N LEU A 36 13.36 4.73 -16.70
CA LEU A 36 13.83 6.12 -16.82
C LEU A 36 15.35 6.23 -16.66
N GLN A 37 15.95 5.50 -15.72
CA GLN A 37 17.41 5.46 -15.52
C GLN A 37 18.12 4.81 -16.72
N ALA A 38 17.56 3.76 -17.31
CA ALA A 38 18.11 3.13 -18.50
C ALA A 38 18.13 4.08 -19.71
N LEU A 39 17.10 4.93 -19.85
CA LEU A 39 17.01 5.95 -20.88
C LEU A 39 17.93 7.16 -20.64
N GLU A 40 18.38 7.41 -19.40
CA GLU A 40 19.27 8.54 -19.09
C GLU A 40 20.55 8.49 -19.92
N GLY A 41 21.13 7.30 -20.10
CA GLY A 41 22.34 7.11 -20.90
C GLY A 41 22.15 7.33 -22.41
N SER A 42 20.92 7.26 -22.91
CA SER A 42 20.62 7.46 -24.34
C SER A 42 20.23 8.91 -24.68
N TRP A 43 19.87 9.73 -23.69
CA TRP A 43 19.48 11.13 -23.89
C TRP A 43 20.69 12.07 -23.71
N THR A 44 21.50 12.21 -24.76
CA THR A 44 22.67 13.11 -24.77
C THR A 44 22.34 14.50 -25.34
N GLY A 45 23.06 15.53 -24.87
CA GLY A 45 22.99 16.88 -25.44
C GLY A 45 22.06 17.82 -24.67
N VAL A 46 21.48 18.82 -25.35
CA VAL A 46 20.70 19.90 -24.72
C VAL A 46 19.44 19.42 -23.97
N ALA A 47 18.92 18.23 -24.30
CA ALA A 47 17.77 17.64 -23.62
C ALA A 47 18.12 16.87 -22.34
N GLN A 48 19.41 16.61 -22.09
CA GLN A 48 19.86 15.80 -20.94
C GLN A 48 19.46 16.42 -19.61
N ALA A 49 19.66 17.74 -19.44
CA ALA A 49 19.32 18.44 -18.21
C ALA A 49 17.80 18.40 -17.92
N SER A 50 16.97 18.54 -18.95
CA SER A 50 15.51 18.43 -18.83
C SER A 50 15.07 17.01 -18.47
N PHE A 51 15.72 15.99 -19.04
CA PHE A 51 15.45 14.60 -18.69
C PHE A 51 15.84 14.28 -17.25
N GLN A 52 17.02 14.71 -16.80
CA GLN A 52 17.47 14.55 -15.41
C GLN A 52 16.51 15.22 -14.42
N ALA A 53 15.99 16.41 -14.74
CA ALA A 53 14.96 17.06 -13.93
C ALA A 53 13.65 16.24 -13.87
N CYS A 54 13.27 15.60 -14.98
CA CYS A 54 12.11 14.69 -15.03
C CYS A 54 12.33 13.46 -14.13
N VAL A 55 13.51 12.82 -14.21
CA VAL A 55 13.87 11.68 -13.35
C VAL A 55 13.86 12.07 -11.86
N ALA A 56 14.40 13.23 -11.51
CA ALA A 56 14.38 13.72 -10.13
C ALA A 56 12.95 13.97 -9.61
N SER A 57 12.09 14.57 -10.44
CA SER A 57 10.67 14.75 -10.12
C SER A 57 9.95 13.41 -9.93
N TRP A 58 10.28 12.43 -10.77
CA TRP A 58 9.76 11.07 -10.63
C TRP A 58 10.21 10.39 -9.34
N GLN A 59 11.48 10.52 -8.94
CA GLN A 59 11.97 9.98 -7.66
C GLN A 59 11.22 10.56 -6.46
N ALA A 60 10.93 11.87 -6.46
CA ALA A 60 10.11 12.49 -5.43
C ALA A 60 8.68 11.92 -5.41
N THR A 61 8.11 11.68 -6.60
CA THR A 61 6.78 11.05 -6.75
C THR A 61 6.77 9.61 -6.21
N GLN A 62 7.80 8.82 -6.52
CA GLN A 62 7.96 7.46 -5.99
C GLN A 62 7.97 7.48 -4.46
N ALA A 63 8.78 8.34 -3.84
CA ALA A 63 8.86 8.43 -2.38
C ALA A 63 7.50 8.77 -1.75
N GLN A 64 6.73 9.64 -2.39
CA GLN A 64 5.38 9.97 -1.95
C GLN A 64 4.43 8.77 -2.05
N VAL A 65 4.49 8.00 -3.14
CA VAL A 65 3.69 6.78 -3.31
C VAL A 65 4.04 5.76 -2.24
N GLU A 66 5.33 5.49 -2.02
CA GLU A 66 5.78 4.54 -0.99
C GLU A 66 5.28 4.94 0.40
N ALA A 67 5.41 6.22 0.78
CA ALA A 67 4.90 6.73 2.05
C ALA A 67 3.37 6.57 2.20
N SER A 68 2.61 6.81 1.11
CA SER A 68 1.16 6.62 1.10
C SER A 68 0.79 5.15 1.25
N LEU A 69 1.49 4.23 0.59
CA LEU A 69 1.26 2.79 0.69
C LEU A 69 1.58 2.25 2.09
N ASP A 70 2.64 2.74 2.73
CA ASP A 70 2.99 2.37 4.10
C ASP A 70 1.94 2.85 5.10
N THR A 71 1.44 4.08 4.92
CA THR A 71 0.34 4.63 5.72
C THR A 71 -0.91 3.76 5.60
N ILE A 72 -1.31 3.41 4.37
CA ILE A 72 -2.45 2.53 4.12
C ILE A 72 -2.24 1.17 4.79
N GLY A 73 -1.06 0.56 4.64
CA GLY A 73 -0.72 -0.72 5.25
C GLY A 73 -0.89 -0.69 6.77
N SER A 74 -0.33 0.32 7.44
CA SER A 74 -0.45 0.49 8.89
C SER A 74 -1.90 0.63 9.36
N HIS A 75 -2.70 1.45 8.68
CA HIS A 75 -4.12 1.65 9.02
C HIS A 75 -4.92 0.36 8.88
N MET A 76 -4.67 -0.43 7.83
CA MET A 76 -5.38 -1.70 7.65
C MET A 76 -4.98 -2.75 8.68
N GLN A 77 -3.71 -2.75 9.11
CA GLN A 77 -3.26 -3.65 10.18
C GLN A 77 -3.88 -3.27 11.53
N ILE A 78 -3.97 -1.98 11.85
CA ILE A 78 -4.68 -1.49 13.04
C ILE A 78 -6.16 -1.86 12.99
N ALA A 79 -6.81 -1.68 11.83
CA ALA A 79 -8.21 -2.04 11.65
C ALA A 79 -8.40 -3.56 11.90
N ALA A 80 -7.59 -4.41 11.25
CA ALA A 80 -7.68 -5.86 11.42
C ALA A 80 -7.56 -6.28 12.91
N GLN A 81 -6.57 -5.75 13.63
CA GLN A 81 -6.38 -6.04 15.06
C GLN A 81 -7.59 -5.59 15.90
N SER A 82 -8.09 -4.38 15.67
CA SER A 82 -9.24 -3.86 16.42
C SER A 82 -10.50 -4.71 16.23
N TYR A 83 -10.68 -5.33 15.07
CA TYR A 83 -11.80 -6.22 14.81
C TYR A 83 -11.61 -7.60 15.45
N GLU A 84 -10.39 -8.15 15.44
CA GLU A 84 -10.09 -9.40 16.15
C GLU A 84 -10.34 -9.27 17.65
N ASP A 85 -9.90 -8.16 18.26
CA ASP A 85 -10.09 -7.89 19.68
C ASP A 85 -11.58 -7.76 20.04
N ALA A 86 -12.37 -7.10 19.18
CA ALA A 86 -13.81 -6.94 19.37
C ALA A 86 -14.58 -8.28 19.30
N GLU A 87 -14.17 -9.18 18.41
CA GLU A 87 -14.77 -10.51 18.30
C GLU A 87 -14.42 -11.38 19.51
N ALA A 88 -13.16 -11.34 19.97
CA ALA A 88 -12.72 -12.07 21.17
C ALA A 88 -13.48 -11.62 22.42
N ALA A 89 -13.68 -10.31 22.60
CA ALA A 89 -14.47 -9.76 23.70
C ALA A 89 -15.93 -10.23 23.64
N SER A 90 -16.53 -10.23 22.45
CA SER A 90 -17.91 -10.69 22.24
C SER A 90 -18.06 -12.18 22.54
N ALA A 91 -17.13 -13.02 22.06
CA ALA A 91 -17.12 -14.45 22.34
C ALA A 91 -17.01 -14.75 23.84
N GLY A 92 -16.19 -13.99 24.57
CA GLY A 92 -16.05 -14.13 26.03
C GLY A 92 -17.34 -13.84 26.80
N LEU A 93 -18.12 -12.85 26.36
CA LEU A 93 -19.41 -12.51 26.99
C LEU A 93 -20.45 -13.62 26.85
N PHE A 94 -20.45 -14.34 25.73
CA PHE A 94 -21.39 -15.44 25.47
C PHE A 94 -20.90 -16.80 25.98
N ALA A 95 -19.59 -17.00 26.18
CA ALA A 95 -19.03 -18.22 26.77
C ALA A 95 -19.14 -18.27 28.30
N GLY A 96 -19.37 -17.12 28.95
CA GLY A 96 -19.57 -16.98 30.40
C GLY A 96 -21.03 -17.01 30.86
N ALA A 97 -21.98 -17.29 29.97
CA ALA A 97 -23.41 -17.46 30.26
C ALA A 97 -23.84 -18.92 30.07
#